data_AF-A0A9D7B5H3-F1
#
_entry.id   AF-A0A9D7B5H3-F1
#
_cell.length_a   1.000
_cell.length_b   1.000
_cell.length_c   1.000
_cell.angle_alpha   90.00
_cell.angle_beta   90.00
_cell.angle_gamma   90.00
#
_symmetry.space_group_name_H-M   'P 1'
#
loop_
_entity.id
_entity.type
_entity.pdbx_description
1 polymer ?
#
loop_
_entity_poly.entity_id
_entity_poly.type
_entity_poly.pdbx_seq_one_letter_code
_entity_poly.pdbx_strand_id
1 'polypeptide(L)'
;MPKPLYPDALGSSEKIEERHFYLPHCGPTGVTNVVGYNRIVYPNVYPLIDLWVFSGTPGQKVMFVMWPGADPKDIELEFTGQNDLGVDLNGWLRILLADEWISLPQPVAYQFDSLNTILPLLWTVEYEPQGTPAS
;
A
#
# COMPACT_ATOMS: atom_id res chain seq x y z
N MET A 1 8.16 6.10 -25.78
CA MET A 1 8.46 6.12 -24.33
C MET A 1 8.06 4.77 -23.79
N PRO A 2 8.88 4.08 -22.96
CA PRO A 2 8.42 2.84 -22.33
C PRO A 2 7.17 3.15 -21.50
N LYS A 3 6.13 2.31 -21.64
CA LYS A 3 4.94 2.39 -20.80
C LYS A 3 5.41 2.26 -19.35
N PRO A 4 4.97 3.14 -18.42
CA PRO A 4 5.36 3.00 -17.04
C PRO A 4 4.94 1.62 -16.54
N LEU A 5 5.82 0.99 -15.74
CA LEU A 5 5.59 -0.34 -15.17
C LEU A 5 4.29 -0.40 -14.34
N TYR A 6 3.78 0.77 -13.93
CA TYR A 6 2.59 0.93 -13.11
C TYR A 6 1.76 2.15 -13.58
N PRO A 7 0.44 2.16 -13.34
CA PRO A 7 -0.43 3.27 -13.69
C PRO A 7 -0.07 4.52 -12.87
N ASP A 8 -0.26 5.69 -13.47
CA ASP A 8 -0.04 6.96 -12.78
C ASP A 8 -0.94 7.06 -11.55
N ALA A 9 -0.35 7.51 -10.43
CA ALA A 9 -1.08 7.69 -9.19
C ALA A 9 -2.10 8.83 -9.33
N LEU A 10 -3.36 8.57 -9.00
CA LEU A 10 -4.41 9.57 -8.95
C LEU A 10 -4.57 10.08 -7.51
N GLY A 11 -4.24 11.35 -7.29
CA GLY A 11 -4.54 12.04 -6.03
C GLY A 11 -6.04 12.27 -5.91
N SER A 12 -6.66 11.79 -4.83
CA SER A 12 -8.06 12.06 -4.52
C SER A 12 -8.15 12.82 -3.19
N SER A 13 -8.96 13.88 -3.17
CA SER A 13 -9.12 14.84 -2.06
C SER A 13 -7.80 15.50 -1.61
N GLU A 14 -7.56 16.71 -2.13
CA GLU A 14 -6.47 17.57 -1.67
C GLU A 14 -6.64 17.91 -0.19
N LYS A 15 -5.52 17.95 0.53
CA LYS A 15 -5.45 18.55 1.86
C LYS A 15 -5.53 20.05 1.70
N ILE A 16 -6.29 20.69 2.58
CA ILE A 16 -6.40 22.16 2.66
C ILE A 16 -5.08 22.76 3.17
N GLU A 17 -4.28 21.96 3.88
CA GLU A 17 -2.99 22.38 4.41
C GLU A 17 -1.87 22.22 3.37
N GLU A 18 -1.16 23.31 3.15
CA GLU A 18 0.10 23.31 2.42
C GLU A 18 1.27 23.04 3.37
N ARG A 19 2.27 22.30 2.89
CA ARG A 19 3.50 22.05 3.64
C ARG A 19 4.69 22.73 2.99
N HIS A 20 5.58 23.24 3.84
CA HIS A 20 6.84 23.85 3.47
C HIS A 20 7.98 23.04 4.10
N PHE A 21 8.92 22.57 3.28
CA PHE A 21 10.03 21.73 3.68
C PHE A 21 11.35 22.48 3.50
N TYR A 22 12.04 22.74 4.61
CA TYR A 22 13.33 23.42 4.65
C TYR A 22 14.44 22.45 5.11
N LEU A 23 14.46 21.24 4.53
CA LEU A 23 15.45 20.21 4.86
C LEU A 23 16.75 20.44 4.08
N PRO A 24 17.91 19.94 4.54
CA PRO A 24 19.19 20.14 3.86
C PRO A 24 19.21 19.71 2.39
N HIS A 25 18.43 18.68 2.02
CA HIS A 25 18.31 18.18 0.65
C HIS A 25 17.27 18.93 -0.21
N CYS A 26 16.50 19.86 0.37
CA CYS A 26 15.51 20.68 -0.34
C CYS A 26 16.10 21.93 -1.00
N GLY A 27 17.43 22.11 -0.95
CA GLY A 27 18.11 23.28 -1.48
C GLY A 27 17.97 24.53 -0.61
N PRO A 28 18.67 25.63 -0.95
CA PRO A 28 18.79 26.81 -0.10
C PRO A 28 17.46 27.57 0.10
N THR A 29 16.48 27.39 -0.77
CA THR A 29 15.16 28.03 -0.69
C THR A 29 14.06 27.11 -0.15
N GLY A 30 14.38 25.84 0.13
CA GLY A 30 13.40 24.82 0.47
C GLY A 30 12.43 24.50 -0.67
N VAL A 31 11.47 23.63 -0.37
CA VAL A 31 10.32 23.31 -1.23
C VAL A 31 9.05 23.80 -0.54
N THR A 32 8.32 24.71 -1.18
CA THR A 32 7.13 25.38 -0.64
C THR A 32 5.86 25.04 -1.43
N ASN A 33 4.69 25.31 -0.84
CA ASN A 33 3.38 25.13 -1.46
C ASN A 33 3.10 23.68 -1.90
N VAL A 34 3.59 22.72 -1.11
CA VAL A 34 3.39 21.30 -1.40
C VAL A 34 2.01 20.90 -0.90
N VAL A 35 1.09 20.71 -1.85
CA VAL A 35 -0.26 20.19 -1.60
C VAL A 35 -0.18 18.68 -1.37
N GLY A 36 -0.69 18.22 -0.23
CA GLY A 36 -0.84 16.78 0.04
C GLY A 36 -2.21 16.27 -0.41
N TYR A 37 -2.33 14.97 -0.61
CA TYR A 37 -3.63 14.30 -0.80
C TYR A 37 -3.96 13.43 0.42
N ASN A 38 -5.23 13.29 0.77
CA ASN A 38 -5.64 12.38 1.85
C ASN A 38 -5.67 10.92 1.39
N ARG A 39 -5.88 10.69 0.09
CA ARG A 39 -5.91 9.37 -0.53
C ARG A 39 -5.24 9.42 -1.90
N ILE A 40 -4.37 8.46 -2.15
CA ILE A 40 -3.75 8.21 -3.46
C ILE A 40 -4.33 6.90 -3.98
N VAL A 41 -4.76 6.88 -5.24
CA VAL A 41 -5.33 5.70 -5.91
C VAL A 41 -4.42 5.31 -7.06
N TYR A 42 -3.94 4.07 -7.07
CA TYR A 42 -3.34 3.46 -8.25
C TYR A 42 -4.38 2.53 -8.87
N PRO A 43 -5.02 2.93 -9.98
CA PRO A 43 -6.10 2.17 -10.57
C PRO A 43 -5.59 0.95 -11.32
N ASN A 44 -6.26 -0.19 -11.22
CA ASN A 44 -5.90 -1.43 -11.95
C ASN A 44 -4.43 -1.86 -11.75
N VAL A 45 -3.97 -1.92 -10.50
CA VAL A 45 -2.67 -2.54 -10.18
C VAL A 45 -2.70 -4.04 -10.48
N TYR A 46 -3.88 -4.65 -10.38
CA TYR A 46 -4.23 -5.94 -10.98
C TYR A 46 -5.56 -5.77 -11.74
N PRO A 47 -5.97 -6.72 -12.60
CA PRO A 47 -7.24 -6.63 -13.30
C PRO A 47 -8.42 -6.43 -12.34
N LEU A 48 -9.13 -5.29 -12.46
CA LEU A 48 -10.26 -4.93 -11.60
C LEU A 48 -9.90 -4.73 -10.11
N ILE A 49 -8.62 -4.50 -9.78
CA ILE A 49 -8.16 -4.22 -8.41
C ILE A 49 -7.37 -2.92 -8.37
N ASP A 50 -7.83 -1.98 -7.55
CA ASP A 50 -7.13 -0.72 -7.28
C ASP A 50 -6.33 -0.80 -5.98
N LEU A 51 -5.20 -0.09 -5.92
CA LEU A 51 -4.46 0.13 -4.68
C LEU A 51 -4.77 1.51 -4.14
N TRP A 52 -5.38 1.57 -2.96
CA TRP A 52 -5.66 2.82 -2.27
C TRP A 52 -4.69 3.00 -1.11
N VAL A 53 -3.96 4.11 -1.12
CA VAL A 53 -3.03 4.51 -0.07
C VAL A 53 -3.58 5.73 0.64
N PHE A 54 -3.64 5.67 1.97
CA PHE A 54 -4.22 6.70 2.82
C PHE A 54 -3.23 7.13 3.88
N SER A 55 -3.26 8.40 4.26
CA SER A 55 -2.60 8.89 5.46
C SER A 55 -3.63 9.21 6.54
N GLY A 56 -3.55 8.57 7.72
CA GLY A 56 -4.38 8.89 8.87
C GLY A 56 -3.55 9.05 10.15
N THR A 57 -4.21 9.41 11.25
CA THR A 57 -3.58 9.58 12.57
C THR A 57 -2.79 8.36 13.07
N PRO A 58 -3.23 7.10 12.86
CA PRO A 58 -2.44 5.94 13.27
C PRO A 58 -1.32 5.56 12.28
N GLY A 59 -1.13 6.32 11.20
CA GLY A 59 -0.14 6.04 10.15
C GLY A 59 -0.75 5.86 8.77
N GLN A 60 0.08 5.41 7.83
CA GLN A 60 -0.34 5.08 6.48
C GLN A 60 -1.14 3.77 6.47
N LYS A 61 -2.21 3.73 5.67
CA LYS A 61 -3.01 2.53 5.42
C LYS A 61 -3.01 2.23 3.93
N VAL A 62 -2.96 0.94 3.62
CA VAL A 62 -2.99 0.41 2.26
C VAL A 62 -4.18 -0.51 2.13
N MET A 63 -4.91 -0.41 1.02
CA MET A 63 -6.08 -1.24 0.74
C MET A 63 -6.07 -1.68 -0.73
N PHE A 64 -6.31 -2.97 -0.97
CA PHE A 64 -6.68 -3.48 -2.29
C PHE A 64 -8.19 -3.43 -2.41
N VAL A 65 -8.69 -2.66 -3.38
CA VAL A 65 -10.13 -2.50 -3.63
C VAL A 65 -10.49 -3.32 -4.86
N MET A 66 -11.19 -4.42 -4.63
CA MET A 66 -11.65 -5.33 -5.67
C MET A 66 -13.02 -4.88 -6.21
N TRP A 67 -13.07 -4.58 -7.50
CA TRP A 67 -14.32 -4.30 -8.21
C TRP A 67 -15.07 -5.60 -8.53
N PRO A 68 -16.39 -5.56 -8.79
CA PRO A 68 -17.14 -6.74 -9.17
C PRO A 68 -16.49 -7.51 -10.34
N GLY A 69 -16.19 -8.79 -10.12
CA GLY A 69 -15.53 -9.66 -11.10
C GLY A 69 -14.00 -9.76 -10.97
N ALA A 70 -13.37 -9.04 -10.03
CA ALA A 70 -11.96 -9.25 -9.69
C ALA A 70 -11.71 -10.63 -9.06
N ASP A 71 -10.54 -11.22 -9.32
CA ASP A 71 -10.09 -12.44 -8.67
C ASP A 71 -9.10 -12.09 -7.53
N PRO A 72 -9.41 -12.41 -6.26
CA PRO A 72 -8.49 -12.19 -5.14
C PRO A 72 -7.12 -12.87 -5.32
N LYS A 73 -7.04 -13.93 -6.14
CA LYS A 73 -5.79 -14.66 -6.42
C LYS A 73 -4.80 -13.87 -7.28
N ASP A 74 -5.25 -12.79 -7.92
CA ASP A 74 -4.36 -11.93 -8.69
C ASP A 74 -3.43 -11.10 -7.78
N ILE A 75 -3.76 -10.96 -6.49
CA ILE A 75 -2.96 -10.17 -5.55
C ILE A 75 -1.73 -10.98 -5.11
N GLU A 76 -0.56 -10.60 -5.62
CA GLU A 76 0.74 -11.17 -5.24
C GLU A 76 1.71 -10.07 -4.83
N LEU A 77 2.29 -10.18 -3.62
CA LEU A 77 3.29 -9.22 -3.12
C LEU A 77 4.70 -9.79 -3.32
N GLU A 78 5.44 -9.20 -4.26
CA GLU A 78 6.84 -9.54 -4.50
C GLU A 78 7.77 -8.57 -3.74
N PHE A 79 8.72 -9.14 -3.00
CA PHE A 79 9.79 -8.39 -2.34
C PHE A 79 11.13 -8.84 -2.91
N THR A 80 11.95 -7.87 -3.31
CA THR A 80 13.30 -8.08 -3.83
C THR A 80 14.32 -7.28 -3.04
N GLY A 81 15.50 -7.87 -2.80
CA GLY A 81 16.62 -7.20 -2.11
C GLY A 81 16.52 -7.17 -0.57
N GLN A 82 15.52 -7.81 0.01
CA GLN A 82 15.39 -7.99 1.45
C GLN A 82 16.44 -8.95 2.02
N ASN A 83 16.90 -8.67 3.23
CA ASN A 83 17.76 -9.55 4.02
C ASN A 83 16.96 -10.65 4.71
N ASP A 84 15.70 -10.38 5.06
CA ASP A 84 14.80 -11.33 5.73
C ASP A 84 13.33 -11.04 5.38
N LEU A 85 12.52 -12.09 5.34
CA LEU A 85 11.08 -12.04 5.08
C LEU A 85 10.38 -13.14 5.87
N GLY A 86 9.43 -12.77 6.71
CA GLY A 86 8.68 -13.75 7.50
C GLY A 86 7.39 -13.20 8.08
N VAL A 87 6.62 -14.08 8.70
CA VAL A 87 5.38 -13.74 9.40
C VAL A 87 5.62 -13.90 10.89
N ASP A 88 5.30 -12.88 11.69
CA ASP A 88 5.47 -12.94 13.15
C ASP A 88 4.32 -13.68 13.86
N LEU A 89 4.41 -13.80 15.18
CA LEU A 89 3.39 -14.45 16.02
C LEU A 89 2.03 -13.73 16.01
N ASN A 90 1.96 -12.48 15.51
CA ASN A 90 0.74 -11.68 15.39
C ASN A 90 0.15 -11.75 13.97
N GLY A 91 0.74 -12.54 13.06
CA GLY A 91 0.32 -12.61 11.65
C GLY A 91 0.79 -11.43 10.79
N TRP A 92 1.71 -10.61 11.30
CA TRP A 92 2.24 -9.46 10.59
C TRP A 92 3.36 -9.92 9.66
N LEU A 93 3.35 -9.41 8.43
CA LEU A 93 4.47 -9.60 7.51
C LEU A 93 5.61 -8.68 7.92
N ARG A 94 6.79 -9.26 8.14
CA ARG A 94 8.02 -8.60 8.56
C ARG A 94 9.03 -8.70 7.43
N ILE A 95 9.55 -7.56 7.00
CA ILE A 95 10.54 -7.45 5.92
C ILE A 95 11.74 -6.71 6.49
N LEU A 96 12.93 -7.29 6.41
CA LEU A 96 14.18 -6.61 6.74
C LEU A 96 14.82 -6.09 5.46
N LEU A 97 14.88 -4.77 5.31
CA LEU A 97 15.44 -4.11 4.13
C LEU A 97 16.41 -3.02 4.58
N ALA A 98 17.66 -3.08 4.10
CA ALA A 98 18.69 -2.09 4.43
C ALA A 98 18.85 -1.85 5.96
N ASP A 99 18.90 -2.95 6.72
CA ASP A 99 18.99 -2.96 8.19
C ASP A 99 17.79 -2.34 8.95
N GLU A 100 16.69 -2.03 8.24
CA GLU A 100 15.45 -1.54 8.83
C GLU A 100 14.30 -2.54 8.69
N TRP A 101 13.47 -2.64 9.73
CA TRP A 101 12.29 -3.49 9.73
C TRP A 101 11.07 -2.73 9.19
N ILE A 102 10.53 -3.21 8.08
CA ILE A 102 9.21 -2.84 7.57
C ILE A 102 8.20 -3.87 8.06
N SER A 103 7.04 -3.40 8.52
CA SER A 103 5.96 -4.27 9.03
C SER A 103 4.64 -3.95 8.35
N LEU A 104 3.99 -4.98 7.81
CA LEU A 104 2.62 -4.91 7.33
C LEU A 104 1.72 -5.69 8.30
N PRO A 105 0.73 -5.04 8.94
CA PRO A 105 -0.23 -5.72 9.80
C PRO A 105 -0.95 -6.83 9.03
N GLN A 106 -1.41 -7.85 9.76
CA GLN A 106 -2.24 -8.91 9.18
C GLN A 106 -3.43 -8.28 8.42
N PRO A 107 -3.59 -8.57 7.12
CA PRO A 107 -4.67 -8.00 6.33
C PRO A 107 -6.02 -8.55 6.77
N VAL A 108 -7.03 -7.71 6.63
CA VAL A 108 -8.42 -8.04 6.90
C VAL A 108 -9.24 -7.80 5.64
N ALA A 109 -10.22 -8.67 5.39
CA ALA A 109 -11.10 -8.54 4.24
C ALA A 109 -12.53 -8.23 4.70
N TYR A 110 -13.19 -7.34 3.97
CA TYR A 110 -14.58 -6.97 4.19
C TYR A 110 -15.22 -6.48 2.90
N GLN A 111 -16.54 -6.50 2.86
CA GLN A 111 -17.34 -5.98 1.75
C GLN A 111 -18.33 -4.94 2.26
N PHE A 112 -18.89 -4.16 1.34
CA PHE A 112 -20.01 -3.28 1.63
C PHE A 112 -21.30 -3.92 1.14
N ASP A 113 -22.35 -3.87 1.95
CA ASP A 113 -23.70 -4.22 1.51
C ASP A 113 -24.33 -3.10 0.66
N SER A 114 -25.56 -3.30 0.20
CA SER A 114 -26.31 -2.30 -0.59
C SER A 114 -26.65 -1.03 0.19
N LEU A 115 -26.44 -1.01 1.50
CA LEU A 115 -26.68 0.11 2.40
C LEU A 115 -25.36 0.76 2.88
N ASN A 116 -24.22 0.42 2.28
CA ASN A 116 -22.88 0.85 2.67
C ASN A 116 -22.45 0.44 4.09
N THR A 117 -23.02 -0.64 4.62
CA THR A 117 -22.58 -1.25 5.88
C THR A 117 -21.41 -2.18 5.62
N ILE A 118 -20.40 -2.15 6.48
CA ILE A 118 -19.26 -3.07 6.43
C ILE A 118 -19.71 -4.46 6.89
N LEU A 119 -19.56 -5.45 6.02
CA LEU A 119 -19.71 -6.87 6.32
C LEU A 119 -18.31 -7.51 6.35
N PRO A 120 -17.78 -7.88 7.54
CA PRO A 120 -16.47 -8.53 7.63
C PRO A 120 -16.52 -9.92 6.98
N LEU A 121 -15.48 -10.28 6.25
CA LEU A 121 -15.32 -11.61 5.69
C LEU A 121 -14.53 -12.47 6.69
N LEU A 122 -14.94 -13.72 6.89
CA LEU A 122 -14.19 -14.72 7.66
C LEU A 122 -13.01 -15.26 6.85
N TRP A 123 -12.26 -14.36 6.23
CA TRP A 123 -11.08 -14.67 5.45
C TRP A 123 -9.84 -14.45 6.33
N THR A 124 -8.92 -15.40 6.25
CA THR A 124 -7.61 -15.32 6.89
C THR A 124 -6.56 -15.35 5.80
N VAL A 125 -5.55 -14.49 5.92
CA VAL A 125 -4.40 -14.50 5.02
C VAL A 125 -3.63 -15.80 5.16
N GLU A 126 -3.20 -16.34 4.03
CA GLU A 126 -2.20 -17.38 3.95
C GLU A 126 -1.01 -16.81 3.18
N TYR A 127 0.17 -16.85 3.79
CA TYR A 127 1.39 -16.40 3.15
C TYR A 127 2.14 -17.63 2.65
N GLU A 128 2.29 -17.77 1.34
CA GLU A 128 3.11 -18.81 0.73
C GLU A 128 4.38 -18.16 0.18
N PRO A 129 5.56 -18.40 0.79
CA PRO A 129 6.81 -17.85 0.27
C PRO A 129 7.16 -18.55 -1.04
N GLN A 130 7.06 -17.82 -2.16
CA GLN A 130 7.52 -18.30 -3.46
C GLN A 130 8.98 -17.88 -3.66
N GLY A 131 9.92 -18.79 -3.43
CA GLY A 131 11.34 -18.54 -3.66
C GLY A 131 12.26 -19.54 -2.96
N THR A 132 13.37 -19.89 -3.61
CA THR A 132 14.47 -20.63 -2.98
C THR A 132 15.31 -19.64 -2.17
N PRO A 133 15.69 -19.93 -0.91
CA PRO A 133 16.63 -19.06 -0.20
C PRO A 133 17.90 -18.94 -1.05
N ALA A 134 18.34 -17.70 -1.29
CA ALA A 134 19.63 -17.46 -1.93
C ALA A 134 20.71 -18.15 -1.09
N SER A 135 21.45 -19.04 -1.75
CA SER A 135 22.50 -19.87 -1.15
C SER A 135 23.72 -19.06 -0.75
#